data_AF-A0A9C7Q7A4-F1
#
_entry.id   AF-A0A9C7Q7A4-F1
#
_cell.length_a   1.000
_cell.length_b   1.000
_cell.length_c   1.000
_cell.angle_alpha   90.00
_cell.angle_beta   90.00
_cell.angle_gamma   90.00
#
_symmetry.space_group_name_H-M   'P 1'
#
loop_
_entity.id
_entity.type
_entity.pdbx_description
1 polymer ?
#
loop_
_entity_poly.entity_id
_entity_poly.type
_entity_poly.pdbx_seq_one_letter_code
_entity_poly.pdbx_strand_id
1 'polypeptide(L)'
;MHSPTRLFHLHFNTPDVSHAEAELDAHGLPPYQRFGQVDGEFHALDASDPVPDGFRLRLQNAQRGYVNVTIAPGRRPHFDHLGLCTSDFDAICDRANEAGWSVRDRDGRRTFVMTPWGFRVELHRDGSDVEADLGSWDDARFERVELAVSDPDAEDEFRAVFGEIPGLVFRQDTDDDGVRVPRFELGGSAFSAGETVESTSFL
;
A
#
# COMPACT_ATOMS: atom_id res chain seq x y z
N MET A 1 20.23 -15.20 -6.83
CA MET A 1 20.26 -13.76 -7.15
C MET A 1 19.18 -13.14 -6.30
N HIS A 2 19.49 -12.12 -5.50
CA HIS A 2 18.45 -11.40 -4.75
C HIS A 2 17.65 -10.55 -5.72
N SER A 3 16.34 -10.78 -5.79
CA SER A 3 15.44 -9.85 -6.44
C SER A 3 15.33 -8.59 -5.58
N PRO A 4 15.30 -7.39 -6.18
CA PRO A 4 15.06 -6.17 -5.42
C PRO A 4 13.72 -6.27 -4.68
N THR A 5 13.64 -5.71 -3.47
CA THR A 5 12.36 -5.53 -2.78
C THR A 5 11.46 -4.64 -3.63
N ARG A 6 10.19 -5.04 -3.78
CA ARG A 6 9.22 -4.38 -4.65
C ARG A 6 8.08 -3.80 -3.83
N LEU A 7 7.83 -2.51 -4.00
CA LEU A 7 6.65 -1.82 -3.48
C LEU A 7 5.43 -2.18 -4.35
N PHE A 8 4.37 -2.68 -3.72
CA PHE A 8 3.17 -3.11 -4.44
C PHE A 8 1.87 -2.52 -3.90
N HIS A 9 1.89 -1.97 -2.68
CA HIS A 9 0.67 -1.60 -1.98
C HIS A 9 0.76 -0.23 -1.31
N LEU A 10 -0.34 0.51 -1.38
CA LEU A 10 -0.63 1.67 -0.54
C LEU A 10 -2.03 1.55 0.04
N HIS A 11 -2.18 1.79 1.35
CA HIS A 11 -3.46 1.73 2.04
C HIS A 11 -3.83 3.10 2.60
N PHE A 12 -5.02 3.56 2.26
CA PHE A 12 -5.58 4.81 2.76
C PHE A 12 -6.95 4.62 3.40
N ASN A 13 -7.25 5.51 4.35
CA ASN A 13 -8.60 5.73 4.85
C ASN A 13 -9.14 7.06 4.35
N THR A 14 -10.42 7.11 3.98
CA THR A 14 -11.10 8.34 3.56
C THR A 14 -12.58 8.34 4.01
N PRO A 15 -13.18 9.51 4.26
CA PRO A 15 -14.63 9.64 4.44
C PRO A 15 -15.45 9.33 3.17
N ASP A 16 -14.87 9.45 1.97
CA ASP A 16 -15.59 9.27 0.70
C ASP A 16 -14.91 8.22 -0.19
N VAL A 17 -15.21 6.95 0.09
CA VAL A 17 -14.64 5.81 -0.64
C VAL A 17 -15.11 5.77 -2.10
N SER A 18 -16.32 6.23 -2.38
CA SER A 18 -16.87 6.24 -3.74
C SER A 18 -16.19 7.29 -4.62
N HIS A 19 -15.92 8.47 -4.08
CA HIS A 19 -15.08 9.47 -4.75
C HIS A 19 -13.69 8.93 -5.02
N ALA A 20 -13.05 8.33 -4.00
CA ALA A 20 -11.71 7.78 -4.14
C ALA A 20 -11.63 6.68 -5.21
N GLU A 21 -12.64 5.82 -5.29
CA GLU A 21 -12.76 4.78 -6.33
C GLU A 21 -12.74 5.39 -7.73
N ALA A 22 -13.58 6.40 -7.96
CA ALA A 22 -13.74 7.02 -9.27
C ALA A 22 -12.47 7.75 -9.72
N GLU A 23 -11.79 8.44 -8.80
CA GLU A 23 -10.52 9.12 -9.09
C GLU A 23 -9.41 8.13 -9.42
N LEU A 24 -9.27 7.04 -8.65
CA LEU A 24 -8.28 5.99 -8.95
C LEU A 24 -8.55 5.32 -10.30
N ASP A 25 -9.82 5.04 -10.63
CA ASP A 25 -10.21 4.49 -11.93
C ASP A 25 -9.88 5.47 -13.08
N ALA A 26 -10.11 6.77 -12.88
CA ALA A 26 -9.75 7.80 -13.85
C ALA A 26 -8.23 7.87 -14.11
N HIS A 27 -7.41 7.54 -13.11
CA HIS A 27 -5.96 7.37 -13.23
C HIS A 27 -5.54 5.97 -13.73
N GLY A 28 -6.49 5.14 -14.18
CA GLY A 28 -6.21 3.83 -14.78
C GLY A 28 -5.92 2.72 -13.78
N LEU A 29 -6.28 2.92 -12.50
CA LEU A 29 -6.31 1.90 -11.45
C LEU A 29 -7.78 1.48 -11.22
N PRO A 30 -8.31 0.51 -11.99
CA PRO A 30 -9.71 0.15 -11.91
C PRO A 30 -10.05 -0.54 -10.58
N PRO A 31 -11.31 -0.49 -10.15
CA PRO A 31 -11.79 -1.29 -9.04
C PRO A 31 -11.50 -2.77 -9.30
N TYR A 32 -11.01 -3.47 -8.28
CA TYR A 32 -10.62 -4.87 -8.37
C TYR A 32 -11.49 -5.75 -7.48
N GLN A 33 -11.51 -5.45 -6.18
CA GLN A 33 -12.21 -6.28 -5.20
C GLN A 33 -12.71 -5.44 -4.02
N ARG A 34 -13.91 -5.77 -3.52
CA ARG A 34 -14.52 -5.16 -2.34
C ARG A 34 -14.60 -6.19 -1.23
N PHE A 35 -14.22 -5.78 -0.03
CA PHE A 35 -14.27 -6.63 1.15
C PHE A 35 -15.21 -6.00 2.15
N GLY A 36 -16.11 -6.79 2.70
CA GLY A 36 -17.11 -6.29 3.61
C GLY A 36 -17.80 -7.39 4.37
N GLN A 37 -18.94 -7.03 4.97
CA GLN A 37 -19.75 -7.98 5.71
C GLN A 37 -21.23 -7.84 5.38
N VAL A 38 -21.94 -8.98 5.40
CA VAL A 38 -23.40 -9.07 5.41
C VAL A 38 -23.77 -9.89 6.62
N ASP A 39 -24.64 -9.37 7.49
CA ASP A 39 -25.10 -10.05 8.72
C ASP A 39 -23.97 -10.67 9.59
N GLY A 40 -22.79 -10.05 9.57
CA GLY A 40 -21.61 -10.47 10.34
C GLY A 40 -20.70 -11.48 9.65
N GLU A 41 -21.09 -12.02 8.50
CA GLU A 41 -20.25 -12.88 7.65
C GLU A 41 -19.37 -12.03 6.73
N PHE A 42 -18.12 -12.45 6.51
CA PHE A 42 -17.19 -11.74 5.62
C PHE A 42 -17.37 -12.17 4.17
N HIS A 43 -17.40 -11.19 3.27
CA HIS A 43 -17.48 -11.41 1.83
C HIS A 43 -16.36 -10.66 1.12
N ALA A 44 -15.79 -11.30 0.11
CA ALA A 44 -15.00 -10.66 -0.94
C ALA A 44 -15.84 -10.70 -2.23
N LEU A 45 -16.00 -9.56 -2.87
CA LEU A 45 -16.79 -9.38 -4.09
C LEU A 45 -15.87 -8.83 -5.15
N ASP A 46 -15.85 -9.45 -6.33
CA ASP A 46 -15.13 -8.88 -7.46
C ASP A 46 -15.79 -7.56 -7.88
N ALA A 47 -15.05 -6.68 -8.55
CA ALA A 47 -15.55 -5.35 -8.91
C ALA A 47 -16.87 -5.35 -9.70
N SER A 48 -17.08 -6.38 -10.53
CA SER A 48 -18.28 -6.58 -11.33
C SER A 48 -19.44 -7.26 -10.59
N ASP A 49 -19.19 -7.82 -9.42
CA ASP A 49 -20.22 -8.55 -8.68
C ASP A 49 -21.30 -7.59 -8.15
N PRO A 50 -22.57 -8.01 -8.16
CA PRO A 50 -23.62 -7.23 -7.53
C PRO A 50 -23.36 -7.11 -6.03
N VAL A 51 -23.45 -5.90 -5.50
CA VAL A 51 -23.34 -5.65 -4.06
C VAL A 51 -24.64 -6.11 -3.38
N PRO A 52 -24.59 -7.08 -2.46
CA PRO A 52 -25.78 -7.58 -1.79
C PRO A 52 -26.38 -6.53 -0.85
N ASP A 53 -27.69 -6.62 -0.63
CA ASP A 53 -28.38 -5.77 0.34
C ASP A 53 -27.76 -5.90 1.72
N GLY A 54 -27.56 -4.78 2.40
CA GLY A 54 -26.97 -4.76 3.75
C GLY A 54 -25.45 -4.91 3.80
N PHE A 55 -24.76 -5.01 2.66
CA PHE A 55 -23.30 -5.05 2.60
C PHE A 55 -22.67 -3.81 3.26
N ARG A 56 -21.82 -4.07 4.25
CA ARG A 56 -21.03 -3.04 4.94
C ARG A 56 -19.59 -3.15 4.48
N LEU A 57 -19.18 -2.20 3.64
CA LEU A 57 -17.82 -2.11 3.13
C LEU A 57 -16.82 -1.97 4.30
N ARG A 58 -15.75 -2.77 4.25
CA ARG A 58 -14.59 -2.68 5.16
C ARG A 58 -13.41 -2.03 4.46
N LEU A 59 -13.16 -2.42 3.21
CA LEU A 59 -12.15 -1.84 2.33
C LEU A 59 -12.40 -2.30 0.90
N GLN A 60 -11.78 -1.63 -0.05
CA GLN A 60 -11.75 -2.05 -1.44
C GLN A 60 -10.40 -1.76 -2.07
N ASN A 61 -10.09 -2.51 -3.11
CA ASN A 61 -8.84 -2.41 -3.84
C ASN A 61 -9.11 -1.82 -5.22
N ALA A 62 -8.29 -0.86 -5.61
CA ALA A 62 -8.01 -0.53 -7.00
C ALA A 62 -6.71 -1.23 -7.39
N GLN A 63 -6.69 -1.95 -8.53
CA GLN A 63 -5.52 -2.76 -8.90
C GLN A 63 -5.27 -2.76 -10.41
N ARG A 64 -4.01 -2.63 -10.78
CA ARG A 64 -3.52 -2.91 -12.12
C ARG A 64 -2.08 -3.38 -12.06
N GLY A 65 -1.72 -4.41 -12.84
CA GLY A 65 -0.38 -4.99 -12.78
C GLY A 65 0.04 -5.28 -11.33
N TYR A 66 1.22 -4.81 -10.96
CA TYR A 66 1.79 -4.94 -9.63
C TYR A 66 1.41 -3.80 -8.66
N VAL A 67 0.49 -2.93 -9.04
CA VAL A 67 0.00 -1.81 -8.23
C VAL A 67 -1.33 -2.18 -7.61
N ASN A 68 -1.41 -2.10 -6.29
CA ASN A 68 -2.63 -2.22 -5.52
C ASN A 68 -2.77 -1.00 -4.59
N VAL A 69 -3.91 -0.31 -4.66
CA VAL A 69 -4.26 0.78 -3.75
C VAL A 69 -5.52 0.38 -3.00
N THR A 70 -5.43 0.23 -1.69
CA THR A 70 -6.60 -0.03 -0.84
C THR A 70 -7.17 1.27 -0.29
N ILE A 71 -8.48 1.40 -0.42
CA ILE A 71 -9.27 2.45 0.21
C ILE A 71 -10.22 1.83 1.24
N ALA A 72 -10.13 2.30 2.48
CA ALA A 72 -11.01 1.89 3.57
C ALA A 72 -11.84 3.07 4.09
N PRO A 73 -13.08 2.84 4.57
CA PRO A 73 -13.84 3.89 5.24
C PRO A 73 -13.09 4.43 6.47
N GLY A 74 -13.02 5.76 6.60
CA GLY A 74 -12.41 6.47 7.72
C GLY A 74 -13.15 7.74 8.06
N ARG A 75 -12.88 8.33 9.23
CA ARG A 75 -13.47 9.63 9.60
C ARG A 75 -12.78 10.82 8.91
N ARG A 76 -11.52 10.64 8.51
CA ARG A 76 -10.64 11.63 7.89
C ARG A 76 -9.67 10.90 6.95
N PRO A 77 -9.14 11.61 5.94
CA PRO A 77 -7.97 11.17 5.19
C PRO A 77 -6.84 10.70 6.09
N HIS A 78 -6.28 9.53 5.82
CA HIS A 78 -5.14 8.99 6.54
C HIS A 78 -4.41 7.95 5.69
N PHE A 79 -3.08 8.00 5.68
CA PHE A 79 -2.25 6.93 5.13
C PHE A 79 -1.94 5.92 6.24
N ASP A 80 -2.30 4.65 6.03
CA ASP A 80 -2.19 3.61 7.05
C ASP A 80 -0.91 2.77 6.90
N HIS A 81 -0.65 2.24 5.71
CA HIS A 81 0.53 1.43 5.45
C HIS A 81 0.90 1.34 3.97
N LEU A 82 2.15 0.93 3.72
CA LEU A 82 2.60 0.45 2.42
C LEU A 82 2.91 -1.04 2.49
N GLY A 83 2.97 -1.72 1.34
CA GLY A 83 3.29 -3.15 1.25
C GLY A 83 4.47 -3.46 0.34
N LEU A 84 5.32 -4.37 0.80
CA LEU A 84 6.55 -4.80 0.15
C LEU A 84 6.57 -6.31 -0.09
N CYS A 85 6.99 -6.73 -1.29
CA CYS A 85 7.37 -8.10 -1.61
C CYS A 85 8.90 -8.20 -1.68
N THR A 86 9.49 -9.21 -1.03
CA THR A 86 10.94 -9.29 -0.91
C THR A 86 11.46 -10.72 -0.76
N SER A 87 12.69 -10.93 -1.26
CA SER A 87 13.48 -12.13 -0.97
C SER A 87 14.19 -12.08 0.38
N ASP A 88 14.25 -10.91 1.04
CA ASP A 88 14.98 -10.66 2.30
C ASP A 88 14.08 -10.64 3.54
N PHE A 89 12.92 -11.30 3.46
CA PHE A 89 11.85 -11.19 4.46
C PHE A 89 12.32 -11.45 5.90
N ASP A 90 13.06 -12.54 6.12
CA ASP A 90 13.49 -12.92 7.48
C ASP A 90 14.50 -11.93 8.04
N ALA A 91 15.45 -11.48 7.22
CA ALA A 91 16.46 -10.54 7.67
C ALA A 91 15.86 -9.16 7.93
N ILE A 92 14.87 -8.71 7.16
CA ILE A 92 14.10 -7.49 7.46
C ILE A 92 13.39 -7.63 8.81
N CYS A 93 12.73 -8.76 9.06
CA CYS A 93 12.07 -9.00 10.36
C CYS A 93 13.07 -9.00 11.52
N ASP A 94 14.26 -9.60 11.33
CA ASP A 94 15.29 -9.64 12.36
C ASP A 94 15.87 -8.23 12.62
N ARG A 95 16.21 -7.48 11.57
CA ARG A 95 16.67 -6.07 11.67
C ARG A 95 15.62 -5.17 12.34
N ALA A 96 14.34 -5.36 12.03
CA ALA A 96 13.26 -4.62 12.68
C ALA A 96 13.22 -4.89 14.19
N ASN A 97 13.30 -6.16 14.61
CA ASN A 97 13.35 -6.51 16.02
C ASN A 97 14.61 -5.98 16.72
N GLU A 98 15.78 -6.01 16.05
CA GLU A 98 17.03 -5.43 16.55
C GLU A 98 16.95 -3.90 16.72
N ALA A 99 16.24 -3.21 15.83
CA ALA A 99 15.91 -1.79 15.95
C ALA A 99 14.83 -1.49 17.02
N GLY A 100 14.32 -2.52 17.70
CA GLY A 100 13.27 -2.39 18.72
C GLY A 100 11.87 -2.18 18.15
N TRP A 101 11.67 -2.39 16.86
CA TRP A 101 10.36 -2.29 16.20
C TRP A 101 9.56 -3.58 16.37
N SER A 102 8.24 -3.46 16.43
CA SER A 102 7.36 -4.63 16.58
C SER A 102 7.07 -5.28 15.23
N VAL A 103 7.37 -6.57 15.10
CA VAL A 103 6.92 -7.42 13.99
C VAL A 103 5.71 -8.23 14.45
N ARG A 104 4.59 -8.10 13.72
CA ARG A 104 3.33 -8.80 14.00
C ARG A 104 3.03 -9.83 12.93
N ASP A 105 2.45 -10.95 13.35
CA ASP A 105 2.00 -12.04 12.47
C ASP A 105 3.09 -12.53 11.50
N ARG A 106 4.32 -12.70 12.00
CA ARG A 106 5.49 -13.17 11.21
C ARG A 106 5.24 -14.53 10.54
N ASP A 107 4.51 -15.42 11.22
CA ASP A 107 4.13 -16.75 10.72
C ASP A 107 2.68 -16.77 10.18
N GLY A 108 2.03 -15.60 10.10
CA GLY A 108 0.66 -15.43 9.67
C GLY A 108 0.53 -15.19 8.17
N ARG A 109 -0.70 -14.88 7.73
CA ARG A 109 -0.98 -14.59 6.31
C ARG A 109 -0.48 -13.21 5.86
N ARG A 110 -0.35 -12.26 6.78
CA ARG A 110 0.14 -10.90 6.52
C ARG A 110 1.01 -10.45 7.68
N THR A 111 2.29 -10.29 7.44
CA THR A 111 3.23 -9.77 8.44
C THR A 111 3.25 -8.26 8.39
N PHE A 112 3.22 -7.62 9.55
CA PHE A 112 3.33 -6.16 9.66
C PHE A 112 4.52 -5.77 10.51
N VAL A 113 5.36 -4.88 9.99
CA VAL A 113 6.36 -4.16 10.78
C VAL A 113 5.76 -2.82 11.21
N MET A 114 5.73 -2.58 12.52
CA MET A 114 5.22 -1.34 13.12
C MET A 114 6.34 -0.31 13.14
N THR A 115 6.24 0.76 12.35
CA THR A 115 7.27 1.81 12.31
C THR A 115 7.06 2.82 13.45
N PRO A 116 8.09 3.55 13.88
CA PRO A 116 7.96 4.57 14.91
C PRO A 116 7.19 5.82 14.43
N TRP A 117 6.95 5.96 13.13
CA TRP A 117 6.37 7.14 12.49
C TRP A 117 4.86 7.05 12.23
N GLY A 118 4.18 6.06 12.83
CA GLY A 118 2.72 5.98 12.80
C GLY A 118 2.11 5.30 11.57
N PHE A 119 2.91 4.78 10.65
CA PHE A 119 2.45 3.85 9.60
C PHE A 119 3.01 2.45 9.82
N ARG A 120 2.52 1.48 9.04
CA ARG A 120 3.02 0.10 9.06
C ARG A 120 3.63 -0.27 7.71
N VAL A 121 4.44 -1.31 7.70
CA VAL A 121 4.88 -1.97 6.47
C VAL A 121 4.31 -3.38 6.45
N GLU A 122 3.40 -3.64 5.52
CA GLU A 122 2.97 -5.00 5.17
C GLU A 122 4.13 -5.68 4.42
N LEU A 123 4.60 -6.82 4.91
CA LEU A 123 5.76 -7.50 4.36
C LEU A 123 5.36 -8.89 3.87
N HIS A 124 5.76 -9.21 2.64
CA HIS A 124 5.52 -10.49 2.01
C HIS A 124 6.79 -11.06 1.40
N ARG A 125 6.85 -12.40 1.36
CA ARG A 125 7.89 -13.11 0.62
C ARG A 125 7.59 -13.04 -0.87
N ASP A 126 8.64 -13.01 -1.69
CA ASP A 126 8.50 -13.29 -3.12
C ASP A 126 7.82 -14.66 -3.31
N GLY A 127 6.85 -14.74 -4.22
CA GLY A 127 6.04 -15.92 -4.50
C GLY A 127 4.95 -16.22 -3.48
N SER A 128 4.67 -15.29 -2.55
CA SER A 128 3.51 -15.41 -1.63
C SER A 128 2.18 -15.38 -2.38
N ASP A 129 1.12 -15.86 -1.74
CA ASP A 129 -0.24 -15.79 -2.30
C ASP A 129 -0.65 -14.34 -2.61
N VAL A 130 -0.25 -13.38 -1.77
CA VAL A 130 -0.54 -11.95 -2.00
C VAL A 130 0.15 -11.44 -3.25
N GLU A 131 1.41 -11.83 -3.49
CA GLU A 131 2.08 -11.47 -4.74
C GLU A 131 1.47 -12.19 -5.95
N ALA A 132 1.07 -13.45 -5.80
CA ALA A 132 0.48 -14.24 -6.87
C ALA A 132 -0.88 -13.68 -7.35
N ASP A 133 -1.61 -12.97 -6.47
CA ASP A 133 -2.85 -12.26 -6.79
C ASP A 133 -2.60 -10.93 -7.54
N LEU A 134 -1.35 -10.46 -7.63
CA LEU A 134 -0.98 -9.28 -8.41
C LEU A 134 -0.79 -9.64 -9.90
N GLY A 135 -0.96 -8.63 -10.74
CA GLY A 135 -0.62 -8.71 -12.16
C GLY A 135 0.88 -8.51 -12.44
N SER A 136 1.22 -8.38 -13.72
CA SER A 136 2.62 -8.21 -14.14
C SER A 136 3.23 -6.87 -13.71
N TRP A 137 4.48 -6.91 -13.24
CA TRP A 137 5.34 -5.74 -12.99
C TRP A 137 5.58 -4.88 -14.25
N ASP A 138 5.55 -5.51 -15.43
CA ASP A 138 5.72 -4.81 -16.70
C ASP A 138 4.43 -4.14 -17.19
N ASP A 139 3.26 -4.53 -16.68
CA ASP A 139 1.98 -3.88 -16.99
C ASP A 139 1.89 -2.57 -16.23
N ALA A 140 1.92 -2.62 -14.89
CA ALA A 140 1.89 -1.46 -14.02
C ALA A 140 2.74 -1.69 -12.76
N ARG A 141 3.42 -0.64 -12.30
CA ARG A 141 4.20 -0.60 -11.05
C ARG A 141 4.25 0.83 -10.51
N PHE A 142 4.56 0.97 -9.23
CA PHE A 142 4.96 2.26 -8.68
C PHE A 142 6.39 2.58 -9.17
N GLU A 143 6.53 3.64 -9.96
CA GLU A 143 7.85 4.18 -10.34
C GLU A 143 8.39 5.11 -9.27
N ARG A 144 7.49 5.85 -8.63
CA ARG A 144 7.81 6.75 -7.54
C ARG A 144 6.69 6.80 -6.52
N VAL A 145 7.01 6.75 -5.23
CA VAL A 145 6.09 7.06 -4.14
C VAL A 145 6.79 8.04 -3.22
N GLU A 146 6.19 9.21 -3.01
CA GLU A 146 6.71 10.17 -2.05
C GLU A 146 6.11 9.90 -0.68
N LEU A 147 6.94 9.50 0.27
CA LEU A 147 6.55 9.30 1.66
C LEU A 147 6.99 10.51 2.47
N ALA A 148 6.03 11.34 2.87
CA ALA A 148 6.28 12.49 3.71
C ALA A 148 6.23 12.08 5.19
N VAL A 149 7.33 12.33 5.89
CA VAL A 149 7.50 12.04 7.33
C VAL A 149 8.17 13.24 7.97
N SER A 150 7.75 13.62 9.17
CA SER A 150 8.29 14.79 9.88
C SER A 150 9.67 14.58 10.48
N ASP A 151 9.96 13.34 10.87
CA ASP A 151 11.24 12.93 11.44
C ASP A 151 12.37 12.98 10.37
N PRO A 152 13.41 13.81 10.56
CA PRO A 152 14.51 13.94 9.61
C PRO A 152 15.36 12.66 9.47
N ASP A 153 15.36 11.78 10.47
CA ASP A 153 16.16 10.55 10.48
C ASP A 153 15.38 9.36 9.88
N ALA A 154 14.10 9.56 9.52
CA ALA A 154 13.19 8.49 9.10
C ALA A 154 13.69 7.71 7.89
N GLU A 155 14.28 8.39 6.91
CA GLU A 155 14.78 7.73 5.69
C GLU A 155 15.93 6.76 6.00
N ASP A 156 16.89 7.19 6.82
CA ASP A 156 18.07 6.39 7.15
C ASP A 156 17.74 5.22 8.06
N GLU A 157 16.88 5.43 9.06
CA GLU A 157 16.38 4.35 9.91
C GLU A 157 15.52 3.35 9.13
N PHE A 158 14.65 3.82 8.24
CA PHE A 158 13.86 2.95 7.37
C PHE A 158 14.78 2.11 6.48
N ARG A 159 15.77 2.74 5.84
CA ARG A 159 16.75 2.07 4.98
C ARG A 159 17.58 1.05 5.75
N ALA A 160 17.94 1.33 7.01
CA ALA A 160 18.67 0.38 7.85
C ALA A 160 17.89 -0.92 8.10
N VAL A 161 16.56 -0.86 8.17
CA VAL A 161 15.70 -2.04 8.39
C VAL A 161 15.28 -2.69 7.08
N PHE A 162 14.75 -1.93 6.12
CA PHE A 162 14.13 -2.47 4.91
C PHE A 162 15.08 -2.54 3.72
N GLY A 163 16.27 -1.93 3.80
CA GLY A 163 17.16 -1.73 2.67
C GLY A 163 16.67 -0.62 1.73
N GLU A 164 17.30 -0.55 0.55
CA GLU A 164 16.85 0.35 -0.50
C GLU A 164 15.59 -0.20 -1.17
N ILE A 165 14.55 0.62 -1.25
CA ILE A 165 13.28 0.29 -1.91
C ILE A 165 13.19 1.13 -3.19
N PRO A 166 13.36 0.54 -4.38
CA PRO A 166 13.23 1.26 -5.64
C PRO A 166 11.91 2.02 -5.74
N GLY A 167 11.99 3.29 -6.12
CA GLY A 167 10.84 4.18 -6.29
C GLY A 167 10.31 4.81 -5.00
N LEU A 168 10.61 4.29 -3.81
CA LEU A 168 10.20 4.94 -2.56
C LEU A 168 11.16 6.09 -2.22
N VAL A 169 10.64 7.31 -2.09
CA VAL A 169 11.44 8.49 -1.76
C VAL A 169 10.86 9.18 -0.55
N PHE A 170 11.70 9.37 0.46
CA PHE A 170 11.34 10.12 1.65
C PHE A 170 11.41 11.61 1.38
N ARG A 171 10.49 12.33 2.00
CA ARG A 171 10.47 13.79 2.03
C ARG A 171 10.26 14.24 3.46
N GLN A 172 11.12 15.11 3.96
CA GLN A 172 10.89 15.73 5.25
C GLN A 172 9.67 16.65 5.18
N ASP A 173 8.75 16.47 6.12
CA ASP A 173 7.53 17.26 6.22
C ASP A 173 7.46 18.03 7.53
N THR A 174 7.72 19.33 7.48
CA THR A 174 7.76 20.16 8.69
C THR A 174 6.42 20.81 9.04
N ASP A 175 5.42 20.65 8.18
CA ASP A 175 4.12 21.30 8.31
C ASP A 175 3.03 20.39 8.92
N ASP A 176 3.32 19.09 9.10
CA ASP A 176 2.38 18.09 9.61
C ASP A 176 3.12 17.07 10.49
N ASP A 177 2.62 16.81 11.69
CA ASP A 177 3.19 15.82 12.61
C ASP A 177 2.90 14.37 12.16
N GLY A 178 2.09 14.18 11.10
CA GLY A 178 1.71 12.88 10.56
C GLY A 178 2.56 12.37 9.40
N VAL A 179 2.38 11.08 9.09
CA VAL A 179 2.87 10.45 7.87
C VAL A 179 1.83 10.55 6.77
N ARG A 180 2.28 10.83 5.54
CA ARG A 180 1.41 10.83 4.36
C ARG A 180 2.15 10.39 3.11
N VAL A 181 1.37 9.99 2.11
CA VAL A 181 1.86 9.86 0.73
C VAL A 181 1.20 10.99 -0.06
N PRO A 182 1.89 12.12 -0.32
CA PRO A 182 1.27 13.24 -1.04
C PRO A 182 0.94 12.87 -2.49
N ARG A 183 1.80 12.05 -3.12
CA ARG A 183 1.66 11.62 -4.49
C ARG A 183 2.45 10.35 -4.79
N PHE A 184 2.08 9.71 -5.88
CA PHE A 184 2.81 8.60 -6.47
C PHE A 184 2.74 8.64 -8.00
N GLU A 185 3.72 8.02 -8.65
CA GLU A 185 3.83 7.92 -10.09
C GLU A 185 3.74 6.44 -10.50
N LEU A 186 2.88 6.17 -11.47
CA LEU A 186 2.69 4.86 -12.07
C LEU A 186 3.48 4.78 -13.38
N GLY A 187 4.09 3.61 -13.62
CA GLY A 187 4.76 3.28 -14.86
C GLY A 187 4.50 1.84 -15.28
N GLY A 188 5.13 1.42 -16.36
CA GLY A 188 4.85 0.15 -17.03
C GLY A 188 4.17 0.36 -18.39
N SER A 189 3.86 -0.72 -19.09
CA SER A 189 3.28 -0.66 -20.43
C SER A 189 1.89 -0.01 -20.45
N ALA A 190 1.13 -0.15 -19.35
CA ALA A 190 -0.11 0.58 -19.11
C ALA A 190 0.05 2.10 -19.02
N PHE A 191 1.20 2.54 -18.51
CA PHE A 191 1.51 3.92 -18.15
C PHE A 191 2.83 4.35 -18.80
N SER A 192 2.96 4.10 -20.12
CA SER A 192 4.22 4.32 -20.85
C SER A 192 4.69 5.78 -20.88
N ALA A 193 3.77 6.74 -20.70
CA ALA A 193 4.09 8.17 -20.55
C ALA A 193 4.31 8.60 -19.08
N GLY A 194 4.16 7.67 -18.13
CA GLY A 194 3.98 7.96 -16.71
C GLY A 194 2.57 8.46 -16.40
N GLU A 195 2.10 8.20 -15.19
CA GLU A 195 0.86 8.79 -14.65
C GLU A 195 1.11 9.25 -13.22
N THR A 196 0.85 10.52 -12.90
CA THR A 196 1.02 11.06 -11.55
C THR A 196 -0.33 11.15 -10.87
N VAL A 197 -0.44 10.56 -9.69
CA VAL A 197 -1.62 10.62 -8.84
C VAL A 197 -1.30 11.43 -7.60
N GLU A 198 -2.01 12.53 -7.40
CA GLU A 198 -1.95 13.34 -6.18
C GLU A 198 -2.96 12.79 -5.18
N SER A 199 -2.54 12.41 -3.98
CA SER A 199 -3.46 11.81 -3.00
C SER A 199 -4.58 12.76 -2.57
N THR A 200 -4.36 14.07 -2.69
CA THR A 200 -5.41 15.08 -2.47
C THR A 200 -6.53 15.07 -3.50
N SER A 201 -6.35 14.42 -4.66
CA SER A 201 -7.44 14.27 -5.63
C SER A 201 -8.49 13.27 -5.16
N PHE A 202 -8.08 12.23 -4.42
CA PHE A 202 -8.94 11.10 -4.05
C PHE A 202 -9.22 10.95 -2.54
N LEU A 203 -8.51 11.68 -1.67
CA LEU A 203 -8.67 11.58 -0.21
C LEU A 203 -9.65 12.58 0.41
#